data_AF-A0A9P3UQW4-F1
#
_entry.id   AF-A0A9P3UQW4-F1
#
_cell.length_a   1.000
_cell.length_b   1.000
_cell.length_c   1.000
_cell.angle_alpha   90.00
_cell.angle_beta   90.00
_cell.angle_gamma   90.00
#
_symmetry.space_group_name_H-M   'P 1'
#
loop_
_entity.id
_entity.type
_entity.pdbx_description
1 polymer ?
#
loop_
_entity_poly.entity_id
_entity_poly.type
_entity_poly.pdbx_seq_one_letter_code
_entity_poly.pdbx_strand_id
1 'polypeptide(L)'
;MLDTGRNPRMGFEPRPLNSNNEMANEFFERMKLAQEEAKVALAKAKDDMVRYYDQRRIPAPEYKPGDRVHLDTSDIQTTCPSKKLLHRYLGPYTIERQVSPLAYKLRLPRSMSRLHPVFHAVKLCLAPPDPVPGRRARPPPPPTLIDNEEWFDVEDILNSRFFHHKLQYKVKWKGYGYEDASWEPVENVAHARDLVREFHRRHPEAPKQVHRMFFMDPAAL
;
A
#
# COMPACT_ATOMS: atom_id res chain seq x y z
N MET A 1 28.18 -26.91 -2.41
CA MET A 1 29.14 -27.46 -1.42
C MET A 1 29.07 -26.57 -0.20
N LEU A 2 28.35 -27.03 0.83
CA LEU A 2 28.36 -26.38 2.14
C LEU A 2 29.57 -26.96 2.89
N ASP A 3 30.56 -26.12 3.17
CA ASP A 3 31.61 -26.42 4.14
C ASP A 3 30.98 -26.42 5.54
N THR A 4 30.30 -27.52 5.87
CA THR A 4 29.85 -27.77 7.23
C THR A 4 31.10 -28.14 8.02
N GLY A 5 31.73 -27.14 8.65
CA GLY A 5 32.95 -27.25 9.47
C GLY A 5 32.83 -28.21 10.67
N ARG A 6 32.53 -29.47 10.39
CA ARG A 6 32.65 -30.59 11.29
C ARG A 6 34.07 -31.09 11.12
N ASN A 7 34.92 -30.82 12.10
CA ASN A 7 36.12 -31.61 12.29
C ASN A 7 35.66 -33.08 12.41
N PRO A 8 36.01 -33.98 11.48
CA PRO A 8 35.66 -35.38 11.64
C PRO A 8 36.34 -35.86 12.91
N ARG A 9 35.53 -36.22 13.93
CA ARG A 9 36.03 -36.93 15.11
C ARG A 9 36.46 -38.30 14.65
N MET A 10 37.73 -38.45 14.27
CA MET A 10 38.30 -39.68 13.71
C MET A 10 38.43 -40.81 14.74
N GLY A 11 37.89 -40.68 15.96
CA GLY A 11 38.05 -41.65 17.06
C GLY A 11 39.48 -41.77 17.62
N PHE A 12 40.45 -41.18 16.92
CA PHE A 12 41.83 -40.98 17.32
C PHE A 12 42.13 -39.49 17.12
N GLU A 13 41.71 -38.65 18.08
CA GLU A 13 42.31 -37.32 18.15
C GLU A 13 43.80 -37.55 18.45
N PRO A 14 44.74 -37.01 17.65
CA PRO A 14 46.15 -37.22 17.89
C PRO A 14 46.45 -36.74 19.30
N ARG A 15 46.76 -37.68 20.20
CA ARG A 15 47.30 -37.31 21.50
C ARG A 15 48.53 -36.46 21.22
N PRO A 16 48.69 -35.28 21.86
CA PRO A 16 49.91 -34.51 21.76
C PRO A 16 51.01 -35.31 22.48
N LEU A 17 51.58 -36.28 21.78
CA LEU A 17 52.76 -36.97 22.20
C LEU A 17 53.90 -36.05 21.76
N ASN A 18 54.59 -35.45 22.72
CA ASN A 18 55.84 -34.75 22.44
C ASN A 18 56.72 -35.72 21.66
N SER A 19 57.06 -35.34 20.43
CA SER A 19 57.96 -36.16 19.64
C SER A 19 59.36 -36.06 20.25
N ASN A 20 60.19 -37.08 20.09
CA ASN A 20 61.61 -37.00 20.48
C ASN A 20 62.39 -35.95 19.66
N ASN A 21 61.78 -35.39 18.60
CA ASN A 21 62.37 -34.33 17.80
C ASN A 21 61.91 -32.95 18.32
N GLU A 22 62.88 -32.19 18.82
CA GLU A 22 62.67 -30.86 19.39
C GLU A 22 62.09 -29.86 18.37
N MET A 23 62.59 -29.88 17.13
CA MET A 23 62.10 -29.02 16.04
C MET A 23 60.63 -29.27 15.69
N ALA A 24 60.18 -30.53 15.80
CA ALA A 24 58.78 -30.88 15.53
C ALA A 24 57.85 -30.35 16.63
N ASN A 25 58.31 -30.33 17.89
CA ASN A 25 57.56 -29.76 19.01
C ASN A 25 57.50 -28.22 18.91
N GLU A 26 58.60 -27.57 18.53
CA GLU A 26 58.63 -26.12 18.28
C GLU A 26 57.68 -25.72 17.14
N PHE A 27 57.67 -26.48 16.04
CA PHE A 27 56.75 -26.24 14.93
C PHE A 27 55.28 -26.40 15.37
N PHE A 28 54.99 -27.43 16.18
CA PHE A 28 53.64 -27.65 16.72
C PHE A 28 53.18 -26.47 17.59
N GLU A 29 54.03 -26.01 18.51
CA GLU A 29 53.70 -24.85 19.36
C GLU A 29 53.54 -23.57 18.53
N ARG A 30 54.38 -23.34 17.52
CA ARG A 30 54.23 -22.20 16.60
C ARG A 30 52.89 -22.26 15.85
N MET A 31 52.50 -23.43 15.36
CA MET A 31 51.25 -23.62 14.63
C MET A 31 50.04 -23.44 15.56
N LYS A 32 50.11 -23.96 16.78
CA LYS A 32 49.08 -23.81 17.80
C LYS A 32 48.91 -22.34 18.20
N LEU A 33 50.01 -21.61 18.39
CA LEU A 33 49.99 -20.18 18.67
C LEU A 33 49.35 -19.39 17.51
N ALA A 34 49.74 -19.67 16.27
CA ALA A 34 49.15 -19.04 15.08
C ALA A 34 47.64 -19.34 14.95
N GLN A 35 47.20 -20.56 15.28
CA GLN A 35 45.78 -20.91 15.30
C GLN A 35 45.01 -20.13 16.37
N GLU A 36 45.58 -19.97 17.56
CA GLU A 36 44.92 -19.26 18.65
C GLU A 36 44.83 -17.76 18.36
N GLU A 37 45.90 -17.17 17.82
CA GLU A 37 45.90 -15.79 17.33
C GLU A 37 44.83 -15.60 16.24
N ALA A 38 44.75 -16.52 15.27
CA ALA A 38 43.74 -16.46 14.21
C ALA A 38 42.31 -16.53 14.77
N LYS A 39 42.04 -17.39 15.77
CA LYS A 39 40.73 -17.45 16.42
C LYS A 39 40.38 -16.16 17.14
N VAL A 40 41.33 -15.57 17.86
CA VAL A 40 41.14 -14.28 18.55
C VAL A 40 40.86 -13.16 17.55
N ALA A 41 41.63 -13.12 16.46
CA ALA A 41 41.42 -12.14 15.39
C ALA A 41 40.04 -12.29 14.72
N LEU A 42 39.59 -13.53 14.48
CA LEU A 42 38.25 -13.79 13.94
C LEU A 42 37.13 -13.38 14.90
N ALA A 43 37.29 -13.66 16.20
CA ALA A 43 36.33 -13.24 17.23
C ALA A 43 36.22 -11.71 17.28
N LYS A 44 37.37 -11.02 17.32
CA LYS A 44 37.41 -9.55 17.27
C LYS A 44 36.76 -8.99 16.01
N ALA A 45 37.08 -9.56 14.83
CA ALA A 45 36.49 -9.11 13.56
C ALA A 45 34.96 -9.29 13.54
N LYS A 46 34.45 -10.38 14.13
CA LYS A 46 33.00 -10.60 14.29
C LYS A 46 32.38 -9.53 15.19
N ASP A 47 32.99 -9.23 16.33
CA ASP A 47 32.47 -8.24 17.28
C ASP A 47 32.48 -6.83 16.68
N ASP A 48 33.55 -6.47 15.97
CA ASP A 48 33.65 -5.20 15.23
C ASP A 48 32.54 -5.11 14.17
N MET A 49 32.30 -6.18 13.41
CA MET A 49 31.26 -6.22 12.39
C MET A 49 29.86 -6.04 12.98
N VAL A 50 29.56 -6.70 14.11
CA VAL A 50 28.30 -6.53 14.84
C VAL A 50 28.14 -5.08 15.29
N ARG A 51 29.19 -4.51 15.91
CA ARG A 51 29.20 -3.12 16.38
C ARG A 51 28.93 -2.12 15.25
N TYR A 52 29.53 -2.30 14.07
CA TYR A 52 29.28 -1.42 12.93
C TYR A 52 27.89 -1.62 12.32
N TYR A 53 27.41 -2.86 12.25
CA TYR A 53 26.09 -3.16 11.69
C TYR A 53 24.96 -2.59 12.56
N ASP A 54 25.02 -2.83 13.87
CA ASP A 54 23.96 -2.43 14.79
C ASP A 54 23.87 -0.90 14.98
N GLN A 55 24.97 -0.15 14.78
CA GLN A 55 24.98 1.33 14.83
C GLN A 55 23.97 2.00 13.89
N ARG A 56 23.72 1.42 12.72
CA ARG A 56 22.80 1.98 11.70
C ARG A 56 21.53 1.16 11.54
N ARG A 57 21.33 0.15 12.38
CA ARG A 57 20.22 -0.78 12.24
C ARG A 57 18.95 -0.17 12.84
N ILE A 58 17.92 -0.07 12.02
CA ILE A 58 16.57 0.25 12.48
C ILE A 58 15.90 -1.08 12.88
N PRO A 59 15.30 -1.19 14.08
CA PRO A 59 14.57 -2.38 14.47
C PRO A 59 13.43 -2.66 13.49
N ALA A 60 13.19 -3.93 13.20
CA ALA A 60 12.13 -4.29 12.27
C ALA A 60 10.76 -3.96 12.88
N PRO A 61 9.76 -3.57 12.04
CA PRO A 61 8.42 -3.38 12.52
C PRO A 61 7.84 -4.67 13.10
N GLU A 62 7.12 -4.55 14.20
CA GLU A 62 6.33 -5.64 14.78
C GLU A 62 4.94 -5.66 14.14
N TYR A 63 4.51 -6.85 13.72
CA TYR A 63 3.21 -7.05 13.10
C TYR A 63 2.36 -8.03 13.92
N LYS A 64 1.04 -7.86 13.90
CA LYS A 64 0.11 -8.74 14.60
C LYS A 64 -0.57 -9.71 13.63
N PRO A 65 -0.92 -10.92 14.08
CA PRO A 65 -1.83 -11.78 13.34
C PRO A 65 -3.12 -11.04 12.99
N GLY A 66 -3.54 -11.10 11.74
CA GLY A 66 -4.69 -10.35 11.22
C GLY A 66 -4.35 -9.05 10.50
N ASP A 67 -3.15 -8.50 10.70
CA ASP A 67 -2.70 -7.31 9.96
C ASP A 67 -2.61 -7.62 8.47
N ARG A 68 -2.96 -6.62 7.65
CA ARG A 68 -2.80 -6.69 6.19
C ARG A 68 -1.48 -6.04 5.81
N VAL A 69 -0.66 -6.76 5.05
CA VAL A 69 0.66 -6.32 4.65
C VAL A 69 0.88 -6.52 3.16
N HIS A 70 1.57 -5.56 2.57
CA HIS A 70 2.14 -5.61 1.23
C HIS A 70 3.45 -6.39 1.25
N LEU A 71 3.63 -7.30 0.29
CA LEU A 71 4.84 -8.09 0.12
C LEU A 71 5.75 -7.48 -0.95
N ASP A 72 7.00 -7.22 -0.60
CA ASP A 72 8.02 -6.73 -1.53
C ASP A 72 8.39 -7.80 -2.56
N THR A 73 8.40 -7.42 -3.84
CA THR A 73 8.66 -8.32 -4.98
C THR A 73 10.10 -8.40 -5.42
N SER A 74 11.04 -7.71 -4.78
CA SER A 74 12.43 -7.60 -5.24
C SER A 74 13.09 -8.96 -5.52
N ASP A 75 12.74 -9.98 -4.74
CA ASP A 75 13.30 -11.35 -4.84
C ASP A 75 12.28 -12.37 -5.36
N ILE A 76 11.11 -11.91 -5.84
CA ILE A 76 10.02 -12.78 -6.29
C ILE A 76 9.96 -12.73 -7.81
N GLN A 77 10.17 -13.89 -8.43
CA GLN A 77 9.92 -14.03 -9.87
C GLN A 77 8.41 -14.10 -10.11
N THR A 78 7.90 -13.13 -10.86
CA THR A 78 6.50 -13.08 -11.29
C THR A 78 6.39 -13.31 -12.78
N THR A 79 5.15 -13.49 -13.26
CA THR A 79 4.86 -13.66 -14.69
C THR A 79 5.12 -12.37 -15.51
N CYS A 80 5.41 -11.24 -14.87
CA CYS A 80 5.68 -9.99 -15.59
C CYS A 80 6.98 -10.09 -16.41
N PRO A 81 6.96 -9.68 -17.69
CA PRO A 81 8.08 -9.87 -18.61
C PRO A 81 9.29 -8.95 -18.31
N SER A 82 9.08 -7.83 -17.60
CA SER A 82 10.16 -6.91 -17.25
C SER A 82 10.00 -6.33 -15.85
N LYS A 83 11.13 -6.03 -15.19
CA LYS A 83 11.16 -5.39 -13.87
C LYS A 83 10.50 -4.01 -13.85
N LYS A 84 10.49 -3.29 -14.98
CA LYS A 84 9.88 -1.94 -15.09
C LYS A 84 8.36 -1.97 -14.97
N LEU A 85 7.74 -3.07 -15.41
CA LEU A 85 6.28 -3.25 -15.34
C LEU A 85 5.85 -4.05 -14.09
N LEU A 86 6.82 -4.51 -13.29
CA LEU A 86 6.53 -5.25 -12.07
C LEU A 86 6.02 -4.30 -10.99
N HIS A 87 4.91 -4.65 -10.34
CA HIS A 87 4.49 -3.97 -9.12
C HIS A 87 5.55 -4.19 -8.04
N ARG A 88 6.08 -3.10 -7.46
CA ARG A 88 7.06 -3.16 -6.37
C ARG A 88 6.57 -3.95 -5.15
N TYR A 89 5.27 -3.87 -4.89
CA TYR A 89 4.62 -4.59 -3.82
C TYR A 89 3.42 -5.37 -4.37
N LEU A 90 3.27 -6.62 -3.95
CA LEU A 90 2.11 -7.44 -4.22
C LEU A 90 1.18 -7.41 -3.02
N GLY A 91 -0.11 -7.22 -3.32
CA GLY A 91 -1.29 -7.55 -2.51
C GLY A 91 -1.28 -7.10 -1.05
N PRO A 92 -2.37 -6.60 -0.48
CA PRO A 92 -2.52 -6.66 0.96
C PRO A 92 -2.87 -8.10 1.36
N TYR A 93 -1.87 -8.88 1.79
CA TYR A 93 -2.01 -10.22 2.33
C TYR A 93 -2.17 -10.19 3.85
N THR A 94 -2.96 -11.11 4.40
CA THR A 94 -3.16 -11.19 5.84
C THR A 94 -2.05 -12.00 6.50
N ILE A 95 -1.51 -11.50 7.61
CA ILE A 95 -0.60 -12.28 8.47
C ILE A 95 -1.42 -13.34 9.21
N GLU A 96 -1.06 -14.61 9.02
CA GLU A 96 -1.66 -15.75 9.71
C GLU A 96 -1.08 -15.89 11.13
N ARG A 97 0.25 -15.88 11.24
CA ARG A 97 0.96 -15.94 12.54
C ARG A 97 2.42 -15.52 12.40
N GLN A 98 3.02 -15.12 13.52
CA GLN A 98 4.47 -14.97 13.65
C GLN A 98 5.11 -16.35 13.85
N VAL A 99 6.12 -16.69 13.04
CA VAL A 99 6.86 -17.96 13.13
C VAL A 99 8.14 -17.78 13.93
N SER A 100 8.80 -16.64 13.77
CA SER A 100 9.97 -16.23 14.54
C SER A 100 9.95 -14.71 14.75
N PRO A 101 10.81 -14.13 15.60
CA PRO A 101 10.78 -12.69 15.91
C PRO A 101 10.73 -11.78 14.68
N LEU A 102 11.39 -12.19 13.59
CA LEU A 102 11.44 -11.45 12.33
C LEU A 102 10.75 -12.15 11.16
N ALA A 103 10.10 -13.30 11.36
CA ALA A 103 9.49 -14.07 10.27
C ALA A 103 7.99 -14.29 10.49
N TYR A 104 7.19 -13.92 9.50
CA TYR A 104 5.73 -13.98 9.55
C TYR A 104 5.19 -14.86 8.41
N LYS A 105 4.21 -15.69 8.74
CA LYS A 105 3.49 -16.52 7.76
C LYS A 105 2.31 -15.72 7.20
N LEU A 106 2.26 -15.56 5.89
CA LEU A 106 1.17 -14.90 5.18
C LEU A 106 0.17 -15.91 4.61
N ARG A 107 -1.10 -15.50 4.56
CA ARG A 107 -2.15 -16.21 3.82
C ARG A 107 -2.06 -15.84 2.33
N LEU A 108 -1.27 -16.61 1.59
CA LEU A 108 -1.09 -16.43 0.14
C LEU A 108 -2.21 -17.10 -0.68
N PRO A 109 -2.55 -16.54 -1.85
CA PRO A 109 -3.49 -17.16 -2.78
C PRO A 109 -2.90 -18.43 -3.39
N ARG A 110 -3.77 -19.38 -3.77
CA ARG A 110 -3.37 -20.68 -4.33
C ARG A 110 -2.58 -20.57 -5.64
N SER A 111 -2.75 -19.46 -6.38
CA SER A 111 -1.95 -19.14 -7.57
C SER A 111 -0.46 -18.94 -7.28
N MET A 112 -0.10 -18.58 -6.04
CA MET A 112 1.29 -18.40 -5.58
C MET A 112 1.76 -19.58 -4.71
N SER A 113 1.21 -20.78 -4.90
CA SER A 113 1.57 -21.96 -4.09
C SER A 113 3.04 -22.38 -4.19
N ARG A 114 3.76 -21.94 -5.24
CA ARG A 114 5.19 -22.19 -5.42
C ARG A 114 6.06 -21.37 -4.46
N LEU A 115 5.52 -20.28 -3.90
CA LEU A 115 6.24 -19.40 -2.99
C LEU A 115 6.05 -19.88 -1.54
N HIS A 116 7.14 -19.93 -0.78
CA HIS A 116 7.06 -20.26 0.64
C HIS A 116 6.30 -19.15 1.39
N PRO A 117 5.29 -19.46 2.22
CA PRO A 117 4.41 -18.44 2.79
C PRO A 117 5.03 -17.65 3.95
N VAL A 118 6.26 -17.97 4.36
CA VAL A 118 6.94 -17.28 5.49
C VAL A 118 7.95 -16.27 4.94
N PHE A 119 7.81 -15.02 5.35
CA PHE A 119 8.64 -13.90 4.92
C PHE A 119 9.24 -13.14 6.09
N HIS A 120 10.40 -12.54 5.86
CA HIS A 120 11.07 -11.68 6.82
C HIS A 120 10.35 -10.33 6.95
N ALA A 121 10.33 -9.73 8.14
CA ALA A 121 9.63 -8.48 8.47
C ALA A 121 10.00 -7.32 7.54
N VAL A 122 11.25 -7.25 7.09
CA VAL A 122 11.78 -6.23 6.16
C VAL A 122 11.14 -6.32 4.76
N LYS A 123 10.63 -7.49 4.37
CA LYS A 123 9.92 -7.70 3.09
C LYS A 123 8.43 -7.38 3.18
N LEU A 124 7.96 -7.01 4.37
CA LEU A 124 6.57 -6.69 4.63
C LEU A 124 6.45 -5.19 4.88
N CYS A 125 5.36 -4.62 4.40
CA CYS A 125 4.98 -3.25 4.67
C CYS A 125 3.51 -3.24 5.08
N LEU A 126 3.15 -2.57 6.17
CA LEU A 126 1.76 -2.50 6.62
C LEU A 126 0.90 -1.86 5.52
N ALA A 127 -0.15 -2.56 5.11
CA ALA A 127 -1.12 -2.02 4.17
C ALA A 127 -2.03 -1.05 4.92
N PRO A 128 -2.26 0.17 4.41
CA PRO A 128 -3.22 1.07 5.02
C PRO A 128 -4.60 0.39 5.03
N PRO A 129 -5.42 0.61 6.09
CA PRO A 129 -6.79 0.09 6.15
C PRO A 129 -7.66 0.57 5.00
N ASP A 130 -7.25 1.64 4.32
CA ASP A 130 -7.94 2.28 3.22
C ASP A 130 -7.05 2.30 1.96
N PRO A 131 -7.54 1.86 0.79
CA PRO A 131 -6.75 1.89 -0.44
C PRO A 131 -6.32 3.31 -0.85
N VAL A 132 -7.05 4.34 -0.40
CA VAL A 132 -6.72 5.75 -0.67
C VAL A 132 -7.11 6.61 0.55
N PRO A 133 -6.12 7.16 1.28
CA PRO A 133 -6.39 8.13 2.34
C PRO A 133 -7.25 9.28 1.81
N GLY A 134 -8.42 9.53 2.42
CA GLY A 134 -9.36 10.58 2.02
C GLY A 134 -10.48 10.16 1.06
N ARG A 135 -10.56 8.89 0.64
CA ARG A 135 -11.67 8.35 -0.18
C ARG A 135 -12.73 7.56 0.57
N ARG A 136 -12.72 7.52 1.90
CA ARG A 136 -13.97 7.27 2.62
C ARG A 136 -14.87 8.47 2.36
N ALA A 137 -15.68 8.39 1.31
CA ALA A 137 -16.95 9.07 1.32
C ALA A 137 -17.60 8.65 2.64
N ARG A 138 -17.76 9.60 3.56
CA ARG A 138 -18.72 9.42 4.66
C ARG A 138 -19.96 8.82 4.01
N PRO A 139 -20.53 7.72 4.52
CA PRO A 139 -21.73 7.16 3.92
C PRO A 139 -22.70 8.32 3.72
N PRO A 140 -23.19 8.50 2.48
CA PRO A 140 -23.94 9.70 2.15
C PRO A 140 -25.12 9.84 3.12
N PRO A 141 -25.48 11.07 3.51
CA PRO A 141 -26.62 11.29 4.38
C PRO A 141 -27.87 10.67 3.73
N PRO A 142 -28.76 9.99 4.47
CA PRO A 142 -30.00 9.48 3.90
C PRO A 142 -30.87 10.65 3.38
N PRO A 143 -31.71 10.40 2.35
CA PRO A 143 -32.68 11.41 1.90
C PRO A 143 -33.61 11.83 3.03
N THR A 144 -34.03 13.09 3.00
CA THR A 144 -35.10 13.58 3.86
C THR A 144 -36.44 13.20 3.24
N LEU A 145 -37.28 12.48 3.96
CA LEU A 145 -38.62 12.12 3.47
C LEU A 145 -39.62 13.23 3.85
N ILE A 146 -40.15 13.93 2.86
CA ILE A 146 -41.23 14.93 3.01
C ILE A 146 -42.39 14.45 2.13
N ASP A 147 -43.57 14.26 2.72
CA ASP A 147 -44.77 13.76 2.02
C ASP A 147 -44.53 12.46 1.21
N ASN A 148 -43.73 11.54 1.75
CA ASN A 148 -43.33 10.29 1.10
C ASN A 148 -42.43 10.45 -0.15
N GLU A 149 -41.91 11.64 -0.41
CA GLU A 149 -40.93 11.91 -1.47
C GLU A 149 -39.52 12.12 -0.88
N GLU A 150 -38.49 11.73 -1.63
CA GLU A 150 -37.08 11.86 -1.22
C GLU A 150 -36.51 13.23 -1.58
N TRP A 151 -36.02 13.95 -0.57
CA TRP A 151 -35.41 15.26 -0.71
C TRP A 151 -33.93 15.23 -0.34
N PHE A 152 -33.11 15.89 -1.15
CA PHE A 152 -31.67 16.00 -0.97
C PHE A 152 -31.25 17.47 -0.94
N ASP A 153 -30.33 17.80 -0.03
CA ASP A 153 -29.74 19.14 0.05
C ASP A 153 -28.82 19.38 -1.15
N VAL A 154 -29.01 20.50 -1.85
CA VAL A 154 -28.15 20.93 -2.94
C VAL A 154 -26.92 21.66 -2.40
N GLU A 155 -25.73 21.26 -2.82
CA GLU A 155 -24.46 21.93 -2.48
C GLU A 155 -24.05 22.97 -3.53
N ASP A 156 -24.07 22.60 -4.82
CA ASP A 156 -23.71 23.51 -5.92
C ASP A 156 -24.34 23.06 -7.25
N ILE A 157 -24.44 23.98 -8.21
CA ILE A 157 -24.85 23.70 -9.58
C ILE A 157 -23.61 23.69 -10.46
N LEU A 158 -23.31 22.53 -11.05
CA LEU A 158 -22.07 22.30 -11.80
C LEU A 158 -22.22 22.64 -13.28
N ASN A 159 -23.41 22.49 -13.85
CA ASN A 159 -23.64 22.67 -15.28
C ASN A 159 -25.13 22.84 -15.60
N SER A 160 -25.46 23.28 -16.83
CA SER A 160 -26.82 23.36 -17.36
C SER A 160 -26.86 22.89 -18.82
N ARG A 161 -27.92 22.18 -19.23
CA ARG A 161 -28.13 21.74 -20.61
C ARG A 161 -29.60 21.73 -21.00
N PHE A 162 -29.88 21.82 -22.30
CA PHE A 162 -31.17 21.40 -22.83
C PHE A 162 -31.14 19.93 -23.22
N PHE A 163 -32.08 19.14 -22.70
CA PHE A 163 -32.27 17.73 -23.06
C PHE A 163 -33.77 17.49 -23.32
N HIS A 164 -34.11 16.96 -24.50
CA HIS A 164 -35.50 16.85 -24.96
C HIS A 164 -36.31 18.15 -24.79
N HIS A 165 -35.74 19.28 -25.20
CA HIS A 165 -36.34 20.62 -25.09
C HIS A 165 -36.62 21.11 -23.66
N LYS A 166 -36.17 20.38 -22.62
CA LYS A 166 -36.28 20.78 -21.22
C LYS A 166 -34.93 21.21 -20.67
N LEU A 167 -34.91 22.25 -19.86
CA LEU A 167 -33.71 22.70 -19.17
C LEU A 167 -33.42 21.80 -17.98
N GLN A 168 -32.20 21.29 -17.90
CA GLN A 168 -31.70 20.48 -16.79
C GLN A 168 -30.44 21.11 -16.21
N TYR A 169 -30.26 20.94 -14.89
CA TYR A 169 -29.07 21.33 -14.16
C TYR A 169 -28.34 20.12 -13.63
N LYS A 170 -27.01 20.14 -13.68
CA LYS A 170 -26.19 19.12 -13.04
C LYS A 170 -25.95 19.51 -11.59
N VAL A 171 -26.56 18.78 -10.67
CA VAL A 171 -26.61 19.13 -9.24
C VAL A 171 -25.53 18.39 -8.49
N LYS A 172 -24.73 19.10 -7.70
CA LYS A 172 -23.85 18.53 -6.68
C LYS A 172 -24.65 18.43 -5.38
N TRP A 173 -24.83 17.21 -4.86
CA TRP A 173 -25.57 16.95 -3.63
C TRP A 173 -24.67 17.07 -2.40
N LYS A 174 -25.19 17.67 -1.33
CA LYS A 174 -24.45 17.91 -0.10
C LYS A 174 -24.12 16.61 0.61
N GLY A 175 -22.83 16.36 0.82
CA GLY A 175 -22.36 15.14 1.48
C GLY A 175 -22.24 13.92 0.57
N TYR A 176 -22.46 14.10 -0.74
CA TYR A 176 -22.22 13.10 -1.77
C TYR A 176 -20.99 13.46 -2.60
N GLY A 177 -20.42 12.47 -3.30
CA GLY A 177 -19.29 12.69 -4.17
C GLY A 177 -19.66 13.40 -5.48
N TYR A 178 -18.66 13.81 -6.25
CA TYR A 178 -18.89 14.38 -7.60
C TYR A 178 -19.41 13.32 -8.58
N GLU A 179 -19.13 12.04 -8.28
CA GLU A 179 -19.61 10.87 -8.99
C GLU A 179 -21.14 10.69 -8.89
N ASP A 180 -21.76 11.19 -7.82
CA ASP A 180 -23.20 11.07 -7.56
C ASP A 180 -24.00 12.25 -8.14
N ALA A 181 -23.34 13.19 -8.80
CA ALA A 181 -24.00 14.37 -9.35
C ALA A 181 -24.93 14.00 -10.53
N SER A 182 -26.23 14.26 -10.37
CA SER A 182 -27.28 13.92 -11.34
C SER A 182 -27.75 15.13 -12.15
N TRP A 183 -28.43 14.86 -13.27
CA TRP A 183 -29.08 15.89 -14.09
C TRP A 183 -30.54 16.03 -13.69
N GLU A 184 -30.85 17.10 -12.98
CA GLU A 184 -32.19 17.38 -12.47
C GLU A 184 -32.93 18.39 -13.36
N PRO A 185 -34.24 18.21 -13.59
CA PRO A 185 -35.05 19.17 -14.31
C PRO A 185 -35.21 20.47 -13.51
N VAL A 186 -35.55 21.57 -14.19
CA VAL A 186 -35.66 22.91 -13.57
C VAL A 186 -36.66 22.95 -12.41
N GLU A 187 -37.69 22.11 -12.45
CA GLU A 187 -38.71 21.97 -11.42
C GLU A 187 -38.12 21.45 -10.09
N ASN A 188 -37.18 20.51 -10.16
CA ASN A 188 -36.57 19.90 -8.97
C ASN A 188 -35.57 20.83 -8.26
N VAL A 189 -35.00 21.80 -8.99
CA VAL A 189 -34.08 22.80 -8.43
C VAL A 189 -34.77 24.11 -8.02
N ALA A 190 -36.10 24.14 -7.99
CA ALA A 190 -36.89 25.34 -7.69
C ALA A 190 -36.59 25.94 -6.31
N HIS A 191 -36.09 25.13 -5.37
CA HIS A 191 -35.70 25.54 -4.01
C HIS A 191 -34.25 26.03 -3.91
N ALA A 192 -33.43 25.83 -4.95
CA ALA A 192 -32.02 26.20 -5.01
C ALA A 192 -31.76 27.42 -5.93
N ARG A 193 -32.69 28.39 -5.96
CA ARG A 193 -32.65 29.54 -6.89
C ARG A 193 -31.38 30.36 -6.78
N ASP A 194 -30.87 30.54 -5.56
CA ASP A 194 -29.69 31.36 -5.33
C ASP A 194 -28.42 30.69 -5.90
N LEU A 195 -28.32 29.35 -5.82
CA LEU A 195 -27.24 28.58 -6.43
C LEU A 195 -27.34 28.60 -7.96
N VAL A 196 -28.55 28.52 -8.52
CA VAL A 196 -28.76 28.64 -9.98
C VAL A 196 -28.38 30.04 -10.48
N ARG A 197 -28.75 31.10 -9.76
CA ARG A 197 -28.35 32.49 -10.08
C ARG A 197 -26.83 32.64 -10.03
N GLU A 198 -26.21 32.11 -8.98
CA GLU A 198 -24.76 32.17 -8.80
C GLU A 198 -24.02 31.42 -9.92
N PHE A 199 -24.52 30.24 -10.31
CA PHE A 199 -23.99 29.49 -11.45
C PHE A 199 -24.06 30.30 -12.75
N HIS A 200 -25.20 30.90 -13.08
CA HIS A 200 -25.34 31.71 -14.31
C HIS A 200 -24.55 33.02 -14.25
N ARG A 201 -24.29 33.57 -13.06
CA ARG A 201 -23.36 34.69 -12.88
C ARG A 201 -21.93 34.29 -13.25
N ARG A 202 -21.50 33.09 -12.84
CA ARG A 202 -20.18 32.52 -13.18
C ARG A 202 -20.09 32.03 -14.62
N HIS A 203 -21.20 31.61 -15.20
CA HIS A 203 -21.28 31.03 -16.55
C HIS A 203 -22.39 31.70 -17.38
N PRO A 204 -22.19 32.95 -17.88
CA PRO A 204 -23.24 33.70 -18.58
C PRO A 204 -23.75 33.06 -19.88
N GLU A 205 -22.87 32.28 -20.54
CA GLU A 205 -23.12 31.54 -21.79
C GLU A 205 -23.84 30.21 -21.58
N ALA A 206 -24.03 29.79 -20.33
CA ALA A 206 -24.66 28.51 -20.02
C ALA A 206 -26.16 28.55 -20.39
N PRO A 207 -26.72 27.44 -20.91
CA PRO A 207 -28.14 27.34 -21.23
C PRO A 207 -29.04 27.78 -20.07
N LYS A 208 -29.85 28.82 -20.30
CA LYS A 208 -30.80 29.36 -19.31
C LYS A 208 -32.20 29.44 -19.89
N GLN A 209 -33.20 29.43 -19.02
CA GLN A 209 -34.58 29.61 -19.43
C GLN A 209 -34.75 31.05 -19.91
N VAL A 210 -34.84 31.25 -21.22
CA VAL A 210 -35.13 32.56 -21.80
C VAL A 210 -36.63 32.79 -21.64
N HIS A 211 -37.00 33.80 -20.85
CA HIS A 211 -38.41 34.20 -20.75
C HIS A 211 -38.85 34.70 -22.13
N ARG A 212 -39.78 33.98 -22.77
CA ARG A 212 -40.32 34.36 -24.08
C ARG A 212 -41.25 35.56 -23.87
N MET A 213 -40.68 36.76 -23.80
CA MET A 213 -41.41 38.02 -23.90
C MET A 213 -41.30 38.54 -25.36
N PHE A 214 -42.45 38.48 -26.04
CA PHE A 214 -42.84 39.21 -27.26
C PHE A 214 -42.07 38.96 -28.57
N PHE A 215 -42.50 37.92 -29.29
CA PHE A 215 -42.64 37.99 -30.76
C PHE A 215 -43.94 37.25 -31.12
N MET A 216 -45.07 37.94 -30.95
CA MET A 216 -46.33 37.62 -31.62
C MET A 216 -46.80 38.91 -32.28
N ASP A 217 -46.77 38.88 -33.60
CA ASP A 217 -47.20 39.89 -34.56
C ASP A 217 -48.74 39.83 -34.70
N PRO A 218 -49.47 40.95 -34.82
CA PRO A 218 -50.82 40.93 -35.37
C PRO A 218 -50.88 41.72 -36.68
N ALA A 219 -51.03 40.99 -37.78
CA ALA A 219 -51.44 41.54 -39.07
C ALA A 219 -52.86 42.17 -39.01
N ALA A 220 -53.11 43.14 -39.91
CA ALA A 220 -54.38 43.69 -40.38
C ALA A 220 -55.01 44.90 -39.62
N LEU A 221 -54.72 46.12 -40.11
CA LEU A 221 -55.62 46.98 -40.92
C LEU A 221 -54.87 48.21 -41.44
#